data_AF-A0A4X2M125-F1
#
_entry.id   AF-A0A4X2M125-F1
#
_cell.length_a   1.000
_cell.length_b   1.000
_cell.length_c   1.000
_cell.angle_alpha   90.00
_cell.angle_beta   90.00
_cell.angle_gamma   90.00
#
_symmetry.space_group_name_H-M   'P 1'
#
loop_
_entity.id
_entity.type
_entity.pdbx_description
1 polymer ?
#
loop_
_entity_poly.entity_id
_entity_poly.type
_entity_poly.pdbx_seq_one_letter_code
_entity_poly.pdbx_strand_id
1 'polypeptide(L)'
;MSFPGVLRLFPGGKWKYFQVATCPSLYQPLLSCCQRKSIAPLKKTDFVSTPSDESLKDTGKKLEGLYSSEEKSAILQVLNTASVNELAAFTFLRGRKSVNIVKHREKHGPFQDLESLLDVPLFQYKITVKVCDSILQPVSKTNKKEKRTLDNWSLTKVAKPGIEKKKLKAANSIVSVVFGKEKIAWAHLDSKLMVLDWQQRSNFKLMKETFTPSVYLETISSVVSEIPEADFYILEKRIFSLQQTALFPIALHYHVVEAMLYSLLNKTFSQDGHHRVLSMSRNMVGKHFDLMLGNVRTSGMAVVRQFLSDSALKAGSRVSFPSKSVMRYRSMVKTDVRERKEELWDSLLQAVAFYELLVFGPHS
;
A
#
# COMPACT_ATOMS: atom_id res chain seq x y z
N MET A 1 -76.20 29.36 -31.86
CA MET A 1 -77.47 29.03 -31.18
C MET A 1 -77.19 27.94 -30.17
N SER A 2 -77.57 27.96 -28.90
CA SER A 2 -77.84 28.99 -27.90
C SER A 2 -78.62 28.28 -26.78
N PHE A 3 -78.04 28.27 -25.58
CA PHE A 3 -78.69 28.15 -24.25
C PHE A 3 -80.00 28.98 -24.16
N PRO A 4 -80.95 28.72 -23.21
CA PRO A 4 -80.73 28.74 -21.74
C PRO A 4 -81.64 27.79 -20.91
N GLY A 5 -81.70 27.80 -19.57
CA GLY A 5 -81.05 28.62 -18.52
C GLY A 5 -80.84 27.81 -17.23
N VAL A 6 -80.01 28.15 -16.23
CA VAL A 6 -79.69 29.45 -15.57
C VAL A 6 -80.81 29.95 -14.64
N LEU A 7 -80.39 30.47 -13.46
CA LEU A 7 -81.02 31.34 -12.42
C LEU A 7 -80.89 30.67 -11.02
N ARG A 8 -80.56 31.31 -9.87
CA ARG A 8 -80.11 32.66 -9.39
C ARG A 8 -79.42 32.42 -7.99
N LEU A 9 -78.65 33.29 -7.31
CA LEU A 9 -78.09 34.64 -7.50
C LEU A 9 -76.88 34.82 -6.52
N PHE A 10 -76.02 35.81 -6.75
CA PHE A 10 -75.30 36.55 -5.68
C PHE A 10 -76.05 37.88 -5.45
N PRO A 11 -76.05 38.50 -4.25
CA PRO A 11 -75.09 39.58 -4.01
C PRO A 11 -74.66 39.77 -2.54
N GLY A 12 -73.54 40.49 -2.30
CA GLY A 12 -73.20 40.99 -0.95
C GLY A 12 -71.71 41.15 -0.66
N GLY A 13 -71.01 42.03 -1.39
CA GLY A 13 -69.60 42.34 -1.09
C GLY A 13 -69.44 43.46 -0.06
N LYS A 14 -68.26 43.53 0.57
CA LYS A 14 -67.59 44.78 0.97
C LYS A 14 -66.11 44.53 1.26
N TRP A 15 -65.23 45.30 0.61
CA TRP A 15 -63.78 45.30 0.88
C TRP A 15 -63.46 45.99 2.21
N LYS A 16 -62.36 45.57 2.86
CA LYS A 16 -61.46 46.47 3.58
C LYS A 16 -60.04 45.88 3.67
N TYR A 17 -59.09 46.53 3.01
CA TYR A 17 -57.65 46.42 3.28
C TYR A 17 -57.33 47.14 4.59
N PHE A 18 -56.55 46.51 5.50
CA PHE A 18 -55.68 47.11 6.53
C PHE A 18 -54.93 45.94 7.22
N GLN A 19 -53.63 46.00 7.57
CA GLN A 19 -52.55 46.89 7.15
C GLN A 19 -51.20 46.20 7.36
N VAL A 20 -50.13 46.74 6.75
CA VAL A 20 -48.73 46.36 7.00
C VAL A 20 -48.27 46.85 8.38
N ALA A 21 -47.52 46.00 9.11
CA ALA A 21 -46.59 46.39 10.17
C ALA A 21 -45.44 45.36 10.20
N THR A 22 -44.42 45.52 9.36
CA THR A 22 -43.10 46.10 9.70
C THR A 22 -42.24 45.28 10.67
N CYS A 23 -41.09 44.81 10.19
CA CYS A 23 -39.93 44.49 11.03
C CYS A 23 -39.56 45.69 11.93
N PRO A 24 -38.89 45.41 13.05
CA PRO A 24 -37.63 46.10 13.29
C PRO A 24 -36.44 45.14 13.32
N SER A 25 -35.45 45.43 12.50
CA SER A 25 -34.09 44.93 12.65
C SER A 25 -33.37 45.66 13.78
N LEU A 26 -32.91 44.95 14.82
CA LEU A 26 -31.79 45.37 15.69
C LEU A 26 -31.02 44.13 16.16
N TYR A 27 -30.02 43.71 15.38
CA TYR A 27 -28.59 43.74 15.72
C TYR A 27 -28.19 44.55 16.97
N GLN A 28 -27.04 44.13 17.52
CA GLN A 28 -26.11 44.82 18.44
C GLN A 28 -26.07 44.34 19.91
N PRO A 29 -24.89 44.39 20.56
CA PRO A 29 -24.31 43.15 21.10
C PRO A 29 -23.84 43.25 22.56
N LEU A 30 -23.32 42.14 23.11
CA LEU A 30 -22.47 42.17 24.30
C LEU A 30 -21.00 41.96 23.92
N LEU A 31 -20.32 43.08 23.68
CA LEU A 31 -18.87 43.20 23.67
C LEU A 31 -18.41 43.77 25.02
N SER A 32 -17.61 43.03 25.79
CA SER A 32 -16.63 43.62 26.71
C SER A 32 -15.64 42.60 27.29
N CYS A 33 -14.67 42.16 26.49
CA CYS A 33 -13.28 42.14 26.98
C CYS A 33 -12.27 42.16 25.82
N CYS A 34 -12.07 43.34 25.23
CA CYS A 34 -10.94 43.56 24.35
C CYS A 34 -9.68 43.83 25.18
N GLN A 35 -8.68 42.95 25.13
CA GLN A 35 -7.29 43.42 25.18
C GLN A 35 -6.65 43.26 23.80
N ARG A 36 -6.14 44.39 23.31
CA ARG A 36 -5.50 44.55 22.01
C ARG A 36 -4.21 43.73 21.93
N LYS A 37 -3.91 43.19 20.75
CA LYS A 37 -2.58 43.32 20.13
C LYS A 37 -2.69 43.31 18.60
N SER A 38 -1.83 44.12 17.99
CA SER A 38 -1.94 44.66 16.63
C SER A 38 -2.00 43.63 15.50
N ILE A 39 -2.70 43.98 14.40
CA ILE A 39 -2.55 43.34 13.09
C ILE A 39 -1.60 44.20 12.26
N ALA A 40 -0.55 43.59 11.69
CA ALA A 40 0.30 44.20 10.66
C ALA A 40 0.01 43.54 9.28
N PRO A 41 0.26 44.22 8.15
CA PRO A 41 -0.25 43.77 6.85
C PRO A 41 0.50 42.56 6.27
N LEU A 42 -0.25 41.64 5.67
CA LEU A 42 0.26 40.51 4.91
C LEU A 42 0.99 41.00 3.64
N LYS A 43 2.33 40.98 3.64
CA LYS A 43 3.10 41.12 2.40
C LYS A 43 3.15 39.77 1.67
N LYS A 44 2.88 39.79 0.35
CA LYS A 44 3.30 38.71 -0.55
C LYS A 44 4.83 38.61 -0.52
N THR A 45 5.35 37.40 -0.37
CA THR A 45 6.75 37.05 -0.66
C THR A 45 6.80 35.68 -1.31
N ASP A 46 7.69 35.55 -2.28
CA ASP A 46 7.70 34.48 -3.27
C ASP A 46 8.15 33.10 -2.74
N PHE A 47 7.86 32.06 -3.54
CA PHE A 47 8.31 30.70 -3.28
C PHE A 47 9.84 30.62 -3.31
N VAL A 48 10.47 30.54 -2.14
CA VAL A 48 11.88 30.20 -1.98
C VAL A 48 12.02 28.92 -1.17
N SER A 49 12.71 27.96 -1.78
CA SER A 49 13.48 26.83 -1.24
C SER A 49 13.18 26.32 0.19
N THR A 50 12.77 25.05 0.26
CA THR A 50 12.75 24.23 1.48
C THR A 50 14.06 24.25 2.28
N PRO A 51 14.01 24.12 3.63
CA PRO A 51 15.20 24.22 4.47
C PRO A 51 16.19 23.08 4.21
N SER A 52 17.47 23.43 4.17
CA SER A 52 18.59 22.50 4.30
C SER A 52 18.64 21.94 5.72
N ASP A 53 18.59 20.61 5.84
CA ASP A 53 18.81 19.91 7.11
C ASP A 53 20.33 19.93 7.42
N GLU A 54 20.78 20.88 8.24
CA GLU A 54 22.16 20.94 8.74
C GLU A 54 22.40 19.85 9.79
N SER A 55 22.59 18.61 9.34
CA SER A 55 23.40 17.65 10.10
C SER A 55 24.16 16.71 9.16
N LEU A 56 25.50 16.77 9.27
CA LEU A 56 26.57 15.93 8.71
C LEU A 56 27.73 16.75 8.13
N LYS A 57 28.30 17.65 8.95
CA LYS A 57 29.74 17.90 8.88
C LYS A 57 30.46 16.87 9.74
N ASP A 58 31.55 16.36 9.16
CA ASP A 58 32.57 15.51 9.76
C ASP A 58 32.19 14.10 10.23
N THR A 59 32.33 13.15 9.32
CA THR A 59 33.32 12.07 9.55
C THR A 59 34.21 11.98 8.32
N GLY A 60 35.42 12.52 8.42
CA GLY A 60 36.42 12.61 7.35
C GLY A 60 36.96 11.28 6.80
N LYS A 61 36.11 10.39 6.28
CA LYS A 61 36.53 9.44 5.24
C LYS A 61 36.55 10.15 3.89
N LYS A 62 37.67 10.85 3.66
CA LYS A 62 38.08 11.36 2.34
C LYS A 62 37.79 10.29 1.29
N LEU A 63 37.18 10.63 0.15
CA LEU A 63 36.72 9.61 -0.82
C LEU A 63 37.92 8.80 -1.35
N GLU A 64 39.07 9.47 -1.43
CA GLU A 64 40.40 8.94 -1.70
C GLU A 64 40.90 7.87 -0.71
N GLY A 65 40.33 7.74 0.48
CA GLY A 65 40.70 6.73 1.48
C GLY A 65 39.92 5.41 1.37
N LEU A 66 39.06 5.26 0.36
CA LEU A 66 38.19 4.09 0.18
C LEU A 66 38.72 3.05 -0.82
N TYR A 67 39.66 3.44 -1.68
CA TYR A 67 40.12 2.65 -2.84
C TYR A 67 41.66 2.63 -2.90
N SER A 68 42.25 1.55 -3.40
CA SER A 68 43.68 1.46 -3.69
C SER A 68 44.08 2.38 -4.86
N SER A 69 45.38 2.64 -5.03
CA SER A 69 45.88 3.47 -6.15
C SER A 69 45.53 2.88 -7.52
N GLU A 70 45.57 1.56 -7.62
CA GLU A 70 45.23 0.77 -8.81
C GLU A 70 43.73 0.86 -9.11
N GLU A 71 42.89 0.71 -8.09
CA GLU A 71 41.43 0.84 -8.20
C GLU A 71 41.02 2.26 -8.64
N LYS A 72 41.62 3.30 -8.06
CA LYS A 72 41.37 4.70 -8.48
C LYS A 72 41.72 4.93 -9.93
N SER A 73 42.89 4.44 -10.37
CA SER A 73 43.34 4.57 -11.76
C SER A 73 42.35 3.91 -12.73
N ALA A 74 41.89 2.70 -12.41
CA ALA A 74 40.86 1.99 -13.19
C ALA A 74 39.52 2.75 -13.23
N ILE A 75 39.06 3.30 -12.10
CA ILE A 75 37.82 4.10 -12.04
C ILE A 75 37.95 5.36 -12.89
N LEU A 76 39.02 6.14 -12.72
CA LEU A 76 39.28 7.38 -13.46
C LEU A 76 39.45 7.11 -14.96
N GLN A 77 40.10 6.01 -15.34
CA GLN A 77 40.23 5.60 -16.74
C GLN A 77 38.85 5.40 -17.39
N VAL A 78 37.93 4.68 -16.75
CA VAL A 78 36.57 4.46 -17.27
C VAL A 78 35.79 5.78 -17.33
N LEU A 79 35.85 6.61 -16.28
CA LEU A 79 35.14 7.89 -16.22
C LEU A 79 35.63 8.89 -17.28
N ASN A 80 36.91 8.86 -17.63
CA ASN A 80 37.51 9.76 -18.62
C ASN A 80 37.39 9.26 -20.06
N THR A 81 37.38 7.94 -20.30
CA THR A 81 37.39 7.39 -21.67
C THR A 81 36.01 6.92 -22.16
N ALA A 82 35.17 6.31 -21.31
CA ALA A 82 33.94 5.66 -21.76
C ALA A 82 32.91 6.65 -22.34
N SER A 83 32.17 6.22 -23.35
CA SER A 83 31.06 6.96 -23.95
C SER A 83 29.82 7.01 -23.05
N VAL A 84 28.85 7.86 -23.39
CA VAL A 84 27.55 7.94 -22.69
C VAL A 84 26.84 6.57 -22.61
N ASN A 85 26.96 5.75 -23.66
CA ASN A 85 26.33 4.43 -23.75
C ASN A 85 27.03 3.38 -22.88
N GLU A 86 28.37 3.37 -22.88
CA GLU A 86 29.18 2.48 -22.03
C GLU A 86 29.02 2.83 -20.55
N LEU A 87 29.04 4.13 -20.21
CA LEU A 87 28.71 4.60 -18.86
C LEU A 87 27.27 4.22 -18.48
N ALA A 88 26.31 4.27 -19.39
CA ALA A 88 24.92 3.86 -19.12
C ALA A 88 24.74 2.32 -18.94
N ALA A 89 25.74 1.49 -19.27
CA ALA A 89 25.68 0.06 -18.96
C ALA A 89 25.63 -0.17 -17.44
N PHE A 90 26.43 0.60 -16.68
CA PHE A 90 26.48 0.57 -15.22
C PHE A 90 25.18 1.08 -14.59
N THR A 91 24.63 0.33 -13.64
CA THR A 91 23.29 0.54 -13.08
C THR A 91 23.11 1.92 -12.44
N PHE A 92 24.15 2.42 -11.76
CA PHE A 92 24.11 3.71 -11.05
C PHE A 92 24.38 4.94 -11.94
N LEU A 93 24.81 4.74 -13.19
CA LEU A 93 25.17 5.79 -14.15
C LEU A 93 24.14 6.01 -15.27
N ARG A 94 23.06 5.22 -15.31
CA ARG A 94 21.99 5.33 -16.33
C ARG A 94 21.35 6.71 -16.44
N GLY A 95 20.95 7.06 -17.66
CA GLY A 95 20.16 8.25 -17.97
C GLY A 95 20.98 9.54 -17.82
N ARG A 96 20.44 10.52 -17.09
CA ARG A 96 21.08 11.85 -16.97
C ARG A 96 22.48 11.83 -16.35
N LYS A 97 22.87 10.78 -15.63
CA LYS A 97 24.17 10.72 -14.95
C LYS A 97 25.35 10.48 -15.90
N SER A 98 25.25 9.53 -16.84
CA SER A 98 26.29 9.33 -17.85
C SER A 98 26.45 10.56 -18.74
N VAL A 99 25.34 11.20 -19.12
CA VAL A 99 25.34 12.48 -19.85
C VAL A 99 26.05 13.59 -19.03
N ASN A 100 25.76 13.70 -17.74
CA ASN A 100 26.39 14.70 -16.87
C ASN A 100 27.89 14.47 -16.68
N ILE A 101 28.37 13.23 -16.58
CA ILE A 101 29.82 12.91 -16.53
C ILE A 101 30.51 13.40 -17.80
N VAL A 102 30.00 13.00 -18.97
CA VAL A 102 30.61 13.35 -20.27
C VAL A 102 30.60 14.87 -20.46
N LYS A 103 29.47 15.53 -20.21
CA LYS A 103 29.35 16.99 -20.27
C LYS A 103 30.26 17.72 -19.26
N HIS A 104 30.51 17.14 -18.09
CA HIS A 104 31.41 17.73 -17.11
C HIS A 104 32.86 17.64 -17.58
N ARG A 105 33.33 16.46 -18.03
CA ARG A 105 34.72 16.30 -18.51
C ARG A 105 35.01 17.05 -19.81
N GLU A 106 34.02 17.22 -20.68
CA GLU A 106 34.11 18.08 -21.88
C GLU A 106 34.28 19.56 -21.51
N LYS A 107 33.70 20.01 -20.38
CA LYS A 107 33.72 21.41 -19.94
C LYS A 107 34.92 21.77 -19.06
N HIS A 108 35.34 20.87 -18.17
CA HIS A 108 36.37 21.14 -17.15
C HIS A 108 37.65 20.31 -17.33
N GLY A 109 37.72 19.44 -18.35
CA GLY A 109 38.83 18.50 -18.56
C GLY A 109 38.62 17.15 -17.86
N PRO A 110 39.54 16.20 -18.05
CA PRO A 110 39.46 14.87 -17.44
C PRO A 110 39.56 14.93 -15.91
N PHE A 111 38.77 14.11 -15.23
CA PHE A 111 38.80 13.93 -13.78
C PHE A 111 40.19 13.48 -13.32
N GLN A 112 40.77 14.17 -12.33
CA GLN A 112 42.08 13.87 -11.75
C GLN A 112 41.98 13.04 -10.47
N ASP A 113 40.88 13.18 -9.74
CA ASP A 113 40.59 12.53 -8.47
C ASP A 113 39.11 12.12 -8.42
N LEU A 114 38.73 11.31 -7.43
CA LEU A 114 37.35 10.84 -7.28
C LEU A 114 36.46 11.89 -6.59
N GLU A 115 37.03 12.91 -5.94
CA GLU A 115 36.30 13.95 -5.23
C GLU A 115 35.63 14.92 -6.20
N SER A 116 36.28 15.19 -7.34
CA SER A 116 35.78 15.95 -8.50
C SER A 116 34.45 15.42 -9.05
N LEU A 117 34.08 14.16 -8.76
CA LEU A 117 32.75 13.63 -9.10
C LEU A 117 31.63 14.30 -8.29
N LEU A 118 31.91 14.86 -7.10
CA LEU A 118 30.91 15.54 -6.27
C LEU A 118 30.44 16.86 -6.90
N ASP A 119 31.24 17.45 -7.79
CA ASP A 119 30.89 18.63 -8.60
C ASP A 119 30.04 18.28 -9.84
N VAL A 120 29.81 16.99 -10.10
CA VAL A 120 28.92 16.53 -11.18
C VAL A 120 27.46 16.54 -10.70
N PRO A 121 26.52 17.20 -11.41
CA PRO A 121 25.13 17.22 -10.98
C PRO A 121 24.54 15.82 -10.85
N LEU A 122 23.85 15.57 -9.72
CA LEU A 122 23.29 14.27 -9.27
C LEU A 122 24.29 13.28 -8.63
N PHE A 123 25.52 13.71 -8.31
CA PHE A 123 26.52 12.91 -7.59
C PHE A 123 26.73 13.45 -6.17
N GLN A 124 26.06 12.80 -5.21
CA GLN A 124 26.33 12.97 -3.78
C GLN A 124 27.25 11.85 -3.30
N TYR A 125 27.98 12.02 -2.20
CA TYR A 125 28.93 11.02 -1.66
C TYR A 125 28.42 9.56 -1.71
N LYS A 126 27.22 9.30 -1.18
CA LYS A 126 26.59 7.94 -1.17
C LYS A 126 26.28 7.37 -2.57
N ILE A 127 26.18 8.23 -3.58
CA ILE A 127 26.01 7.86 -5.00
C ILE A 127 27.38 7.65 -5.63
N THR A 128 28.35 8.53 -5.38
CA THR A 128 29.71 8.46 -5.92
C THR A 128 30.40 7.16 -5.51
N VAL A 129 30.34 6.77 -4.23
CA VAL A 129 30.85 5.47 -3.75
C VAL A 129 30.24 4.31 -4.55
N LYS A 130 28.91 4.26 -4.69
CA LYS A 130 28.22 3.20 -5.44
C LYS A 130 28.55 3.17 -6.94
N VAL A 131 28.94 4.31 -7.51
CA VAL A 131 29.40 4.40 -8.90
C VAL A 131 30.81 3.81 -9.01
N CYS A 132 31.74 4.21 -8.14
CA CYS A 132 33.08 3.65 -8.08
C CYS A 132 33.06 2.13 -7.85
N ASP A 133 32.30 1.65 -6.87
CA ASP A 133 32.09 0.22 -6.59
C ASP A 133 31.56 -0.53 -7.84
N SER A 134 30.62 0.08 -8.57
CA SER A 134 30.02 -0.50 -9.77
C SER A 134 30.95 -0.50 -10.99
N ILE A 135 31.97 0.37 -11.02
CA ILE A 135 32.99 0.40 -12.07
C ILE A 135 34.07 -0.66 -11.80
N LEU A 136 34.49 -0.82 -10.54
CA LEU A 136 35.43 -1.85 -10.11
C LEU A 136 34.84 -3.27 -10.20
N GLN A 137 33.55 -3.40 -9.93
CA GLN A 137 32.79 -4.63 -10.09
C GLN A 137 31.80 -4.47 -11.25
N PRO A 138 32.28 -4.45 -12.52
CA PRO A 138 31.38 -4.47 -13.66
C PRO A 138 30.54 -5.75 -13.56
N VAL A 139 29.22 -5.62 -13.71
CA VAL A 139 28.27 -6.72 -13.49
C VAL A 139 28.44 -7.78 -14.57
N SER A 140 29.41 -8.67 -14.38
CA SER A 140 29.52 -9.91 -15.12
C SER A 140 28.24 -10.72 -14.86
N LYS A 141 27.62 -11.24 -15.92
CA LYS A 141 26.31 -11.92 -15.87
C LYS A 141 26.41 -13.33 -15.26
N THR A 142 27.27 -13.51 -14.26
CA THR A 142 27.74 -14.81 -13.76
C THR A 142 27.50 -14.95 -12.25
N ASN A 143 26.26 -15.28 -11.92
CA ASN A 143 25.92 -16.27 -10.89
C ASN A 143 26.53 -16.12 -9.47
N LYS A 144 25.85 -15.36 -8.58
CA LYS A 144 25.28 -15.89 -7.31
C LYS A 144 24.76 -14.81 -6.33
N LYS A 145 25.28 -13.57 -6.36
CA LYS A 145 24.87 -12.51 -5.40
C LYS A 145 23.61 -11.72 -5.83
N GLU A 146 23.52 -11.26 -7.09
CA GLU A 146 22.35 -10.48 -7.55
C GLU A 146 21.03 -11.26 -7.53
N LYS A 147 21.05 -12.57 -7.78
CA LYS A 147 19.85 -13.42 -7.71
C LYS A 147 19.25 -13.49 -6.31
N ARG A 148 20.01 -13.17 -5.24
CA ARG A 148 19.48 -13.05 -3.87
C ARG A 148 18.87 -11.67 -3.59
N THR A 149 19.44 -10.60 -4.16
CA THR A 149 18.94 -9.23 -3.92
C THR A 149 17.75 -8.89 -4.79
N LEU A 150 17.71 -9.30 -6.07
CA LEU A 150 16.59 -9.01 -6.97
C LEU A 150 15.32 -9.81 -6.59
N ASP A 151 15.45 -11.10 -6.27
CA ASP A 151 14.31 -11.91 -5.77
C ASP A 151 13.77 -11.31 -4.47
N ASN A 152 14.61 -11.05 -3.46
CA ASN A 152 14.12 -10.48 -2.19
C ASN A 152 13.54 -9.06 -2.37
N TRP A 153 14.05 -8.27 -3.32
CA TRP A 153 13.51 -6.94 -3.65
C TRP A 153 12.14 -7.00 -4.34
N SER A 154 11.85 -8.06 -5.10
CA SER A 154 10.50 -8.27 -5.66
C SER A 154 9.53 -8.79 -4.58
N LEU A 155 9.95 -9.75 -3.75
CA LEU A 155 9.15 -10.28 -2.63
C LEU A 155 8.74 -9.17 -1.65
N THR A 156 9.67 -8.28 -1.26
CA THR A 156 9.43 -7.16 -0.31
C THR A 156 8.51 -6.05 -0.85
N LYS A 157 8.22 -6.04 -2.16
CA LYS A 157 7.16 -5.19 -2.74
C LYS A 157 5.77 -5.83 -2.64
N VAL A 158 5.71 -7.16 -2.61
CA VAL A 158 4.43 -7.90 -2.56
C VAL A 158 3.98 -8.10 -1.12
N ALA A 159 4.87 -8.52 -0.21
CA ALA A 159 4.57 -8.73 1.20
C ALA A 159 5.68 -8.18 2.12
N LYS A 160 5.30 -7.77 3.34
CA LYS A 160 6.21 -7.22 4.36
C LYS A 160 5.89 -7.79 5.76
N PRO A 161 6.87 -7.97 6.67
CA PRO A 161 8.32 -7.85 6.45
C PRO A 161 8.84 -8.88 5.44
N GLY A 162 10.06 -8.66 4.93
CA GLY A 162 10.69 -9.60 4.00
C GLY A 162 11.10 -10.89 4.70
N ILE A 163 10.51 -12.02 4.33
CA ILE A 163 10.88 -13.35 4.84
C ILE A 163 11.77 -14.07 3.82
N GLU A 164 12.71 -14.87 4.33
CA GLU A 164 13.53 -15.73 3.48
C GLU A 164 12.66 -16.72 2.67
N LYS A 165 12.84 -16.74 1.36
CA LYS A 165 12.14 -17.66 0.44
C LYS A 165 12.27 -19.14 0.82
N LYS A 166 13.33 -19.52 1.55
CA LYS A 166 13.48 -20.87 2.14
C LYS A 166 12.43 -21.16 3.22
N LYS A 167 12.21 -20.22 4.16
CA LYS A 167 11.18 -20.35 5.20
C LYS A 167 9.78 -20.37 4.60
N LEU A 168 9.52 -19.53 3.58
CA LEU A 168 8.25 -19.52 2.85
C LEU A 168 7.98 -20.85 2.11
N LYS A 169 9.00 -21.45 1.49
CA LYS A 169 8.89 -22.77 0.82
C LYS A 169 8.80 -23.96 1.79
N ALA A 170 9.18 -23.78 3.06
CA ALA A 170 9.07 -24.80 4.10
C ALA A 170 7.73 -24.72 4.88
N ALA A 171 6.88 -23.73 4.61
CA ALA A 171 5.57 -23.62 5.23
C ALA A 171 4.65 -24.76 4.77
N ASN A 172 4.01 -25.42 5.73
CA ASN A 172 2.99 -26.43 5.50
C ASN A 172 1.64 -25.78 5.19
N SER A 173 1.30 -24.68 5.86
CA SER A 173 0.06 -23.95 5.64
C SER A 173 0.16 -22.45 5.98
N ILE A 174 -0.75 -21.66 5.42
CA ILE A 174 -0.94 -20.23 5.74
C ILE A 174 -2.41 -19.95 6.04
N VAL A 175 -2.67 -18.96 6.91
CA VAL A 175 -4.00 -18.33 7.00
C VAL A 175 -3.94 -16.93 6.40
N SER A 176 -4.67 -16.71 5.32
CA SER A 176 -4.91 -15.38 4.75
C SER A 176 -6.10 -14.74 5.44
N VAL A 177 -5.93 -13.54 5.99
CA VAL A 177 -6.93 -12.77 6.75
C VAL A 177 -7.20 -11.44 6.05
N VAL A 178 -8.46 -11.13 5.81
CA VAL A 178 -8.93 -9.86 5.23
C VAL A 178 -10.06 -9.31 6.09
N PHE A 179 -9.99 -8.01 6.39
CA PHE A 179 -10.99 -7.32 7.20
C PHE A 179 -11.48 -6.04 6.54
N GLY A 180 -12.75 -5.76 6.80
CA GLY A 180 -13.47 -4.54 6.49
C GLY A 180 -13.93 -3.85 7.78
N LYS A 181 -14.84 -2.86 7.65
CA LYS A 181 -15.35 -2.08 8.79
C LYS A 181 -16.22 -2.87 9.78
N GLU A 182 -16.87 -3.92 9.28
CA GLU A 182 -17.89 -4.70 10.00
C GLU A 182 -17.64 -6.21 9.96
N LYS A 183 -16.70 -6.65 9.13
CA LYS A 183 -16.53 -8.02 8.67
C LYS A 183 -15.06 -8.40 8.68
N ILE A 184 -14.75 -9.60 9.14
CA ILE A 184 -13.42 -10.21 9.00
C ILE A 184 -13.60 -11.61 8.45
N ALA A 185 -12.73 -12.02 7.53
CA ALA A 185 -12.77 -13.32 6.89
C ALA A 185 -11.36 -13.88 6.75
N TRP A 186 -11.25 -15.20 6.77
CA TRP A 186 -9.98 -15.89 6.63
C TRP A 186 -10.10 -17.16 5.79
N ALA A 187 -9.00 -17.52 5.12
CA ALA A 187 -8.85 -18.74 4.35
C ALA A 187 -7.56 -19.45 4.78
N HIS A 188 -7.66 -20.68 5.26
CA HIS A 188 -6.55 -21.55 5.63
C HIS A 188 -6.25 -22.49 4.47
N LEU A 189 -5.08 -22.34 3.86
CA LEU A 189 -4.63 -23.16 2.73
C LEU A 189 -3.33 -23.88 3.07
N ASP A 190 -3.20 -25.13 2.61
CA ASP A 190 -1.94 -25.87 2.67
C ASP A 190 -1.03 -25.57 1.47
N SER A 191 0.20 -26.09 1.53
CA SER A 191 1.21 -25.99 0.46
C SER A 191 0.82 -26.65 -0.88
N LYS A 192 -0.31 -27.37 -0.93
CA LYS A 192 -0.88 -28.01 -2.12
C LYS A 192 -2.10 -27.25 -2.66
N LEU A 193 -2.37 -26.03 -2.16
CA LEU A 193 -3.54 -25.22 -2.49
C LEU A 193 -4.87 -25.90 -2.12
N MET A 194 -4.89 -26.76 -1.11
CA MET A 194 -6.12 -27.28 -0.52
C MET A 194 -6.69 -26.26 0.47
N VAL A 195 -7.95 -25.87 0.30
CA VAL A 195 -8.67 -25.04 1.28
C VAL A 195 -9.08 -25.91 2.47
N LEU A 196 -8.36 -25.79 3.58
CA LEU A 196 -8.60 -26.53 4.82
C LEU A 196 -9.78 -25.92 5.59
N ASP A 197 -9.81 -24.59 5.68
CA ASP A 197 -10.91 -23.82 6.25
C ASP A 197 -11.11 -22.48 5.49
N TRP A 198 -12.34 -21.97 5.48
CA TRP A 198 -12.66 -20.68 4.85
C TRP A 198 -13.96 -20.12 5.41
N GLN A 199 -13.86 -19.04 6.19
CA GLN A 199 -14.94 -18.51 7.03
C GLN A 199 -14.96 -16.98 7.08
N GLN A 200 -16.06 -16.43 7.59
CA GLN A 200 -16.29 -15.01 7.79
C GLN A 200 -17.12 -14.76 9.05
N ARG A 201 -16.77 -13.73 9.82
CA ARG A 201 -17.51 -13.24 10.98
C ARG A 201 -18.05 -11.84 10.71
N SER A 202 -19.38 -11.70 10.81
CA SER A 202 -20.13 -10.46 10.50
C SER A 202 -20.38 -9.54 11.71
N ASN A 203 -20.04 -9.99 12.92
CA ASN A 203 -20.14 -9.19 14.15
C ASN A 203 -18.83 -8.46 14.47
N PHE A 204 -18.04 -8.10 13.45
CA PHE A 204 -16.76 -7.40 13.59
C PHE A 204 -16.95 -5.87 13.50
N LYS A 205 -18.03 -5.35 14.11
CA LYS A 205 -18.45 -3.94 14.05
C LYS A 205 -17.67 -3.07 15.04
N LEU A 206 -16.35 -3.00 14.83
CA LEU A 206 -15.40 -2.25 15.65
C LEU A 206 -15.38 -0.74 15.35
N MET A 207 -15.82 -0.33 14.16
CA MET A 207 -15.98 1.09 13.82
C MET A 207 -17.29 1.65 14.40
N LYS A 208 -17.35 1.78 15.72
CA LYS A 208 -18.27 2.69 16.41
C LYS A 208 -17.56 4.04 16.65
N GLU A 209 -18.31 5.08 16.99
CA GLU A 209 -17.79 6.46 17.11
C GLU A 209 -16.64 6.59 18.13
N THR A 210 -16.64 5.75 19.16
CA THR A 210 -15.55 5.63 20.13
C THR A 210 -14.58 4.52 19.71
N PHE A 211 -13.36 4.90 19.31
CA PHE A 211 -12.26 3.99 18.95
C PHE A 211 -11.62 3.33 20.20
N THR A 212 -12.44 2.66 21.01
CA THR A 212 -12.07 2.18 22.35
C THR A 212 -11.15 0.95 22.29
N PRO A 213 -9.88 1.02 22.76
CA PRO A 213 -8.92 -0.07 22.59
C PRO A 213 -9.30 -1.40 23.25
N SER A 214 -9.99 -1.40 24.40
CA SER A 214 -10.45 -2.63 25.06
C SER A 214 -11.44 -3.42 24.20
N VAL A 215 -12.40 -2.74 23.58
CA VAL A 215 -13.40 -3.36 22.67
C VAL A 215 -12.72 -3.97 21.44
N TYR A 216 -11.68 -3.31 20.91
CA TYR A 216 -10.85 -3.88 19.84
C TYR A 216 -10.11 -5.13 20.32
N LEU A 217 -9.48 -5.09 21.49
CA LEU A 217 -8.74 -6.23 22.06
C LEU A 217 -9.66 -7.44 22.29
N GLU A 218 -10.80 -7.26 22.95
CA GLU A 218 -11.80 -8.31 23.21
C GLU A 218 -12.29 -8.96 21.92
N THR A 219 -12.73 -8.12 20.96
CA THR A 219 -13.29 -8.60 19.69
C THR A 219 -12.24 -9.33 18.84
N ILE A 220 -11.03 -8.78 18.72
CA ILE A 220 -9.97 -9.37 17.91
C ILE A 220 -9.43 -10.64 18.59
N SER A 221 -9.31 -10.68 19.92
CA SER A 221 -8.94 -11.90 20.64
C SER A 221 -9.95 -13.02 20.39
N SER A 222 -11.24 -12.71 20.43
CA SER A 222 -12.30 -13.67 20.09
C SER A 222 -12.26 -14.16 18.64
N VAL A 223 -11.79 -13.34 17.68
CA VAL A 223 -11.55 -13.79 16.30
C VAL A 223 -10.30 -14.66 16.21
N VAL A 224 -9.21 -14.27 16.88
CA VAL A 224 -7.94 -15.01 16.89
C VAL A 224 -8.10 -16.41 17.49
N SER A 225 -9.03 -16.62 18.44
CA SER A 225 -9.38 -17.96 18.94
C SER A 225 -10.13 -18.85 17.94
N GLU A 226 -10.72 -18.28 16.88
CA GLU A 226 -11.37 -19.04 15.79
C GLU A 226 -10.42 -19.32 14.60
N ILE A 227 -9.30 -18.60 14.52
CA ILE A 227 -8.31 -18.76 13.45
C ILE A 227 -7.46 -20.01 13.72
N PRO A 228 -7.36 -20.96 12.77
CA PRO A 228 -6.53 -22.15 12.95
C PRO A 228 -5.04 -21.81 12.94
N GLU A 229 -4.23 -22.65 13.59
CA GLU A 229 -2.77 -22.51 13.58
C GLU A 229 -2.19 -22.71 12.17
N ALA A 230 -1.23 -21.85 11.80
CA ALA A 230 -0.48 -21.95 10.56
C ALA A 230 0.94 -21.36 10.71
N ASP A 231 1.81 -21.66 9.74
CA ASP A 231 3.20 -21.20 9.76
C ASP A 231 3.29 -19.68 9.51
N PHE A 232 2.39 -19.15 8.68
CA PHE A 232 2.28 -17.71 8.39
C PHE A 232 0.83 -17.23 8.35
N TYR A 233 0.63 -15.99 8.79
CA TYR A 233 -0.66 -15.27 8.79
C TYR A 233 -0.56 -14.06 7.86
N ILE A 234 -1.33 -14.03 6.78
CA ILE A 234 -1.20 -13.03 5.72
C ILE A 234 -2.33 -12.00 5.86
N LEU A 235 -2.01 -10.78 6.27
CA LEU A 235 -2.96 -9.67 6.38
C LEU A 235 -3.00 -8.87 5.08
N GLU A 236 -4.16 -8.32 4.74
CA GLU A 236 -4.26 -7.40 3.60
C GLU A 236 -3.67 -6.02 3.93
N LYS A 237 -2.68 -5.58 3.14
CA LYS A 237 -2.21 -4.19 3.14
C LYS A 237 -3.01 -3.34 2.17
N ARG A 238 -3.86 -2.47 2.73
CA ARG A 238 -4.46 -1.34 2.01
C ARG A 238 -3.57 -0.10 2.11
N ILE A 239 -3.66 0.77 1.11
CA ILE A 239 -2.99 2.07 1.08
C ILE A 239 -4.08 3.13 1.22
N PHE A 240 -3.99 3.93 2.28
CA PHE A 240 -4.83 5.11 2.49
C PHE A 240 -4.02 6.36 2.17
N SER A 241 -4.59 7.31 1.42
CA SER A 241 -3.92 8.60 1.19
C SER A 241 -4.03 9.48 2.42
N LEU A 242 -2.91 9.87 2.99
CA LEU A 242 -2.85 10.82 4.13
C LEU A 242 -3.40 12.21 3.77
N GLN A 243 -3.53 12.52 2.48
CA GLN A 243 -4.13 13.77 2.00
C GLN A 243 -5.67 13.76 2.10
N GLN A 244 -6.30 12.58 2.23
CA GLN A 244 -7.75 12.43 2.32
C GLN A 244 -8.19 12.30 3.78
N THR A 245 -8.23 13.43 4.48
CA THR A 245 -8.60 13.53 5.91
C THR A 245 -9.94 12.87 6.24
N ALA A 246 -10.92 12.92 5.32
CA ALA A 246 -12.21 12.25 5.46
C ALA A 246 -12.12 10.71 5.59
N LEU A 247 -11.03 10.08 5.13
CA LEU A 247 -10.78 8.66 5.29
C LEU A 247 -9.98 8.32 6.56
N PHE A 248 -9.52 9.30 7.34
CA PHE A 248 -8.69 9.06 8.52
C PHE A 248 -9.32 8.11 9.55
N PRO A 249 -10.62 8.21 9.92
CA PRO A 249 -11.25 7.24 10.83
C PRO A 249 -11.22 5.80 10.30
N ILE A 250 -11.26 5.64 8.97
CA ILE A 250 -11.14 4.34 8.30
C ILE A 250 -9.68 3.88 8.37
N ALA A 251 -8.71 4.71 7.99
CA ALA A 251 -7.30 4.36 8.06
C ALA A 251 -6.88 3.97 9.49
N LEU A 252 -7.34 4.72 10.51
CA LEU A 252 -7.10 4.42 11.93
C LEU A 252 -7.66 3.05 12.32
N HIS A 253 -8.92 2.76 11.99
CA HIS A 253 -9.53 1.44 12.24
C HIS A 253 -8.67 0.30 11.66
N TYR A 254 -8.25 0.40 10.39
CA TYR A 254 -7.45 -0.64 9.76
C TYR A 254 -6.07 -0.78 10.41
N HIS A 255 -5.43 0.32 10.80
CA HIS A 255 -4.13 0.26 11.49
C HIS A 255 -4.21 -0.33 12.89
N VAL A 256 -5.28 -0.05 13.66
CA VAL A 256 -5.49 -0.67 14.98
C VAL A 256 -5.74 -2.18 14.84
N VAL A 257 -6.59 -2.59 13.89
CA VAL A 257 -6.84 -4.02 13.62
C VAL A 257 -5.56 -4.72 13.13
N GLU A 258 -4.82 -4.13 12.19
CA GLU A 258 -3.53 -4.65 11.71
C GLU A 258 -2.55 -4.83 12.89
N ALA A 259 -2.36 -3.80 13.72
CA ALA A 259 -1.44 -3.84 14.86
C ALA A 259 -1.81 -4.92 15.89
N MET A 260 -3.10 -5.06 16.23
CA MET A 260 -3.55 -6.09 17.19
C MET A 260 -3.42 -7.50 16.61
N LEU A 261 -3.76 -7.72 15.34
CA LEU A 261 -3.53 -9.01 14.67
C LEU A 261 -2.04 -9.35 14.61
N TYR A 262 -1.17 -8.37 14.32
CA TYR A 262 0.29 -8.55 14.41
C TYR A 262 0.73 -9.00 15.81
N SER A 263 0.23 -8.37 16.87
CA SER A 263 0.61 -8.72 18.24
C SER A 263 0.10 -10.10 18.67
N LEU A 264 -1.16 -10.43 18.36
CA LEU A 264 -1.83 -11.63 18.86
C LEU A 264 -1.49 -12.91 18.08
N LEU A 265 -1.17 -12.80 16.79
CA LEU A 265 -0.83 -13.96 15.94
C LEU A 265 0.68 -14.27 15.92
N ASN A 266 1.57 -13.32 16.26
CA ASN A 266 3.01 -13.57 16.40
C ASN A 266 3.37 -14.19 17.77
N LYS A 267 2.71 -15.30 18.14
CA LYS A 267 2.68 -15.88 19.50
C LYS A 267 4.06 -16.11 20.17
N THR A 268 5.10 -16.45 19.41
CA THR A 268 6.46 -16.71 19.94
C THR A 268 7.51 -15.68 19.48
N PHE A 269 7.11 -14.56 18.88
CA PHE A 269 8.06 -13.56 18.37
C PHE A 269 8.95 -12.96 19.47
N SER A 270 8.45 -12.87 20.71
CA SER A 270 9.24 -12.46 21.89
C SER A 270 10.35 -13.45 22.26
N GLN A 271 10.29 -14.70 21.77
CA GLN A 271 11.24 -15.78 22.05
C GLN A 271 12.23 -15.96 20.89
N ASP A 272 11.75 -15.93 19.64
CA ASP A 272 12.52 -16.27 18.44
C ASP A 272 12.81 -15.09 17.50
N GLY A 273 12.17 -13.93 17.69
CA GLY A 273 12.26 -12.78 16.79
C GLY A 273 11.75 -13.05 15.37
N HIS A 274 11.00 -14.14 15.14
CA HIS A 274 10.56 -14.57 13.83
C HIS A 274 9.12 -14.12 13.53
N HIS A 275 8.99 -13.19 12.58
CA HIS A 275 7.70 -12.76 12.08
C HIS A 275 6.96 -13.89 11.35
N ARG A 276 5.77 -14.21 11.83
CA ARG A 276 4.78 -15.11 11.21
C ARG A 276 3.66 -14.30 10.54
N VAL A 277 3.38 -13.09 11.00
CA VAL A 277 2.38 -12.19 10.41
C VAL A 277 3.01 -11.31 9.32
N LEU A 278 2.42 -11.29 8.12
CA LEU A 278 2.90 -10.58 6.94
C LEU A 278 1.77 -9.76 6.30
N SER A 279 2.00 -8.49 5.95
CA SER A 279 1.04 -7.66 5.20
C SER A 279 1.31 -7.73 3.70
N MET A 280 0.36 -8.26 2.92
CA MET A 280 0.43 -8.41 1.45
C MET A 280 -0.36 -7.32 0.71
N SER A 281 0.21 -6.76 -0.36
CA SER A 281 -0.40 -5.62 -1.08
C SER A 281 -1.70 -5.98 -1.81
N ARG A 282 -2.83 -5.35 -1.42
CA ARG A 282 -4.14 -5.48 -2.09
C ARG A 282 -4.06 -5.26 -3.61
N ASN A 283 -3.23 -4.32 -4.05
CA ASN A 283 -3.08 -3.96 -5.46
C ASN A 283 -2.23 -4.98 -6.23
N MET A 284 -1.30 -5.69 -5.58
CA MET A 284 -0.56 -6.77 -6.22
C MET A 284 -1.44 -8.01 -6.41
N VAL A 285 -2.25 -8.36 -5.40
CA VAL A 285 -3.30 -9.40 -5.53
C VAL A 285 -4.30 -9.02 -6.62
N GLY A 286 -4.73 -7.76 -6.68
CA GLY A 286 -5.61 -7.27 -7.75
C GLY A 286 -5.04 -7.42 -9.15
N LYS A 287 -3.77 -7.05 -9.36
CA LYS A 287 -3.07 -7.23 -10.65
C LYS A 287 -2.90 -8.70 -11.04
N HIS A 288 -2.67 -9.57 -10.07
CA HIS A 288 -2.42 -11.00 -10.30
C HIS A 288 -3.65 -11.79 -10.79
N PHE A 289 -4.85 -11.26 -10.57
CA PHE A 289 -6.11 -11.83 -11.08
C PHE A 289 -6.82 -10.90 -12.08
N ASP A 290 -6.11 -9.95 -12.68
CA ASP A 290 -6.64 -8.98 -13.65
C ASP A 290 -7.87 -8.18 -13.15
N LEU A 291 -7.96 -7.97 -11.83
CA LEU A 291 -9.05 -7.25 -11.16
C LEU A 291 -8.82 -5.72 -11.12
N MET A 292 -7.95 -5.16 -11.95
CA MET A 292 -7.61 -3.73 -11.91
C MET A 292 -8.21 -2.96 -13.09
N LEU A 293 -9.14 -2.04 -12.81
CA LEU A 293 -9.59 -1.02 -13.75
C LEU A 293 -8.83 0.28 -13.46
N GLY A 294 -7.71 0.47 -14.16
CA GLY A 294 -6.75 1.52 -13.86
C GLY A 294 -6.16 1.35 -12.46
N ASN A 295 -6.47 2.28 -11.56
CA ASN A 295 -6.02 2.25 -10.16
C ASN A 295 -7.07 1.66 -9.18
N VAL A 296 -8.27 1.30 -9.65
CA VAL A 296 -9.37 0.77 -8.82
C VAL A 296 -9.43 -0.75 -8.97
N ARG A 297 -9.52 -1.46 -7.84
CA ARG A 297 -9.70 -2.92 -7.82
C ARG A 297 -11.19 -3.28 -7.86
N THR A 298 -11.60 -4.17 -8.76
CA THR A 298 -12.95 -4.73 -8.89
C THR A 298 -13.18 -5.93 -7.96
N SER A 299 -14.43 -6.41 -7.88
CA SER A 299 -14.81 -7.56 -7.04
C SER A 299 -14.16 -8.85 -7.54
N GLY A 300 -13.58 -9.63 -6.61
CA GLY A 300 -13.01 -10.94 -6.88
C GLY A 300 -14.03 -12.07 -7.05
N MET A 301 -15.33 -11.79 -6.85
CA MET A 301 -16.41 -12.80 -6.80
C MET A 301 -16.44 -13.72 -8.03
N ALA A 302 -16.22 -13.18 -9.24
CA ALA A 302 -16.27 -13.98 -10.47
C ALA A 302 -15.16 -15.03 -10.52
N VAL A 303 -13.93 -14.65 -10.16
CA VAL A 303 -12.76 -15.55 -10.11
C VAL A 303 -12.98 -16.66 -9.07
N VAL A 304 -13.51 -16.32 -7.90
CA VAL A 304 -13.79 -17.32 -6.84
C VAL A 304 -14.94 -18.27 -7.23
N ARG A 305 -15.96 -17.79 -7.94
CA ARG A 305 -17.01 -18.65 -8.53
C ARG A 305 -16.44 -19.61 -9.58
N GLN A 306 -15.48 -19.15 -10.38
CA GLN A 306 -14.77 -20.01 -11.32
C GLN A 306 -13.94 -21.08 -10.59
N PHE A 307 -13.19 -20.73 -9.55
CA PHE A 307 -12.43 -21.70 -8.74
C PHE A 307 -13.31 -22.81 -8.17
N LEU A 308 -14.47 -22.47 -7.60
CA LEU A 308 -15.44 -23.45 -7.07
C LEU A 308 -16.12 -24.32 -8.14
N SER A 309 -16.00 -23.95 -9.42
CA SER A 309 -16.55 -24.68 -10.56
C SER A 309 -15.47 -25.58 -11.18
N ASP A 310 -14.30 -25.01 -11.49
CA ASP A 310 -13.15 -25.68 -12.10
C ASP A 310 -12.59 -26.80 -11.20
N SER A 311 -12.57 -26.61 -9.88
CA SER A 311 -12.06 -27.60 -8.91
C SER A 311 -12.80 -28.94 -8.90
N ALA A 312 -13.99 -29.01 -9.50
CA ALA A 312 -14.75 -30.26 -9.62
C ALA A 312 -14.65 -30.91 -11.02
N LEU A 313 -14.01 -30.23 -11.98
CA LEU A 313 -14.10 -30.56 -13.41
C LEU A 313 -12.74 -30.69 -14.11
N LYS A 314 -11.68 -30.07 -13.58
CA LYS A 314 -10.38 -29.96 -14.25
C LYS A 314 -9.23 -30.49 -13.39
N ALA A 315 -8.42 -31.38 -13.98
CA ALA A 315 -7.07 -31.62 -13.47
C ALA A 315 -6.24 -30.33 -13.60
N GLY A 316 -5.49 -29.96 -12.56
CA GLY A 316 -4.70 -28.72 -12.53
C GLY A 316 -5.47 -27.44 -12.13
N SER A 317 -6.54 -27.55 -11.33
CA SER A 317 -7.18 -26.38 -10.73
C SER A 317 -6.20 -25.56 -9.87
N ARG A 318 -6.24 -24.22 -9.98
CA ARG A 318 -5.41 -23.29 -9.18
C ARG A 318 -5.69 -23.34 -7.67
N VAL A 319 -6.79 -23.95 -7.27
CA VAL A 319 -7.14 -24.20 -5.86
C VAL A 319 -8.08 -25.39 -5.77
N SER A 320 -7.96 -26.16 -4.71
CA SER A 320 -8.70 -27.41 -4.49
C SER A 320 -9.51 -27.35 -3.20
N PHE A 321 -10.71 -27.91 -3.22
CA PHE A 321 -11.64 -27.87 -2.09
C PHE A 321 -11.98 -29.30 -1.62
N PRO A 322 -11.92 -29.61 -0.32
CA PRO A 322 -12.35 -30.90 0.20
C PRO A 322 -13.82 -31.19 -0.14
N SER A 323 -14.12 -32.40 -0.62
CA SER A 323 -15.47 -32.81 -1.04
C SER A 323 -16.54 -32.60 0.04
N LYS A 324 -16.17 -32.79 1.32
CA LYS A 324 -17.04 -32.54 2.49
C LYS A 324 -17.40 -31.05 2.69
N SER A 325 -16.55 -30.14 2.25
CA SER A 325 -16.69 -28.69 2.50
C SER A 325 -17.16 -27.91 1.26
N VAL A 326 -16.90 -28.41 0.04
CA VAL A 326 -17.19 -27.69 -1.21
C VAL A 326 -18.68 -27.31 -1.37
N MET A 327 -19.61 -28.13 -0.86
CA MET A 327 -21.04 -27.81 -0.88
C MET A 327 -21.41 -26.68 0.08
N ARG A 328 -20.81 -26.63 1.28
CA ARG A 328 -20.92 -25.49 2.23
C ARG A 328 -20.42 -24.21 1.56
N TYR A 329 -19.24 -24.27 0.93
CA TYR A 329 -18.65 -23.11 0.25
C TYR A 329 -19.50 -22.63 -0.94
N ARG A 330 -19.97 -23.55 -1.80
CA ARG A 330 -20.89 -23.21 -2.91
C ARG A 330 -22.19 -22.56 -2.42
N SER A 331 -22.76 -23.02 -1.30
CA SER A 331 -23.93 -22.38 -0.67
C SER A 331 -23.62 -20.97 -0.17
N MET A 332 -22.47 -20.79 0.49
CA MET A 332 -21.97 -19.49 0.99
C MET A 332 -21.75 -18.44 -0.12
N VAL A 333 -21.49 -18.88 -1.36
CA VAL A 333 -21.32 -18.03 -2.56
C VAL A 333 -22.62 -17.76 -3.34
N LYS A 334 -23.65 -18.57 -3.11
CA LYS A 334 -24.99 -18.41 -3.71
C LYS A 334 -25.93 -17.48 -2.91
N THR A 335 -25.55 -17.06 -1.71
CA THR A 335 -26.37 -16.19 -0.86
C THR A 335 -26.62 -14.82 -1.50
N ASP A 336 -27.71 -14.16 -1.10
CA ASP A 336 -28.29 -12.94 -1.70
C ASP A 336 -27.25 -11.87 -2.14
N VAL A 337 -27.42 -11.34 -3.35
CA VAL A 337 -26.62 -10.27 -3.97
C VAL A 337 -26.55 -9.01 -3.10
N ARG A 338 -27.54 -8.79 -2.22
CA ARG A 338 -27.52 -7.70 -1.23
C ARG A 338 -26.42 -7.85 -0.18
N GLU A 339 -25.99 -9.07 0.15
CA GLU A 339 -24.90 -9.28 1.10
C GLU A 339 -23.54 -9.24 0.40
N ARG A 340 -22.84 -8.10 0.50
CA ARG A 340 -21.43 -8.01 0.07
C ARG A 340 -20.55 -8.89 0.96
N LYS A 341 -19.75 -9.75 0.32
CA LYS A 341 -18.81 -10.70 0.94
C LYS A 341 -17.39 -10.53 0.38
N GLU A 342 -17.00 -9.29 0.08
CA GLU A 342 -15.70 -8.99 -0.54
C GLU A 342 -14.52 -9.47 0.31
N GLU A 343 -14.58 -9.35 1.65
CA GLU A 343 -13.53 -9.86 2.54
C GLU A 343 -13.33 -11.38 2.40
N LEU A 344 -14.42 -12.12 2.19
CA LEU A 344 -14.41 -13.58 2.01
C LEU A 344 -13.82 -13.97 0.64
N TRP A 345 -14.14 -13.23 -0.43
CA TRP A 345 -13.51 -13.44 -1.74
C TRP A 345 -12.03 -13.09 -1.70
N ASP A 346 -11.69 -11.94 -1.10
CA ASP A 346 -10.35 -11.41 -1.02
C ASP A 346 -9.43 -12.30 -0.17
N SER A 347 -9.91 -12.92 0.91
CA SER A 347 -9.08 -13.81 1.75
C SER A 347 -8.59 -15.03 0.98
N LEU A 348 -9.47 -15.68 0.21
CA LEU A 348 -9.11 -16.81 -0.64
C LEU A 348 -8.18 -16.40 -1.79
N LEU A 349 -8.48 -15.30 -2.48
CA LEU A 349 -7.64 -14.80 -3.58
C LEU A 349 -6.24 -14.42 -3.08
N GLN A 350 -6.14 -13.74 -1.94
CA GLN A 350 -4.86 -13.40 -1.33
C GLN A 350 -4.05 -14.65 -0.94
N ALA A 351 -4.70 -15.71 -0.45
CA ALA A 351 -4.01 -16.98 -0.14
C ALA A 351 -3.41 -17.64 -1.40
N VAL A 352 -4.20 -17.74 -2.47
CA VAL A 352 -3.77 -18.32 -3.76
C VAL A 352 -2.64 -17.48 -4.37
N ALA A 353 -2.80 -16.16 -4.41
CA ALA A 353 -1.75 -15.24 -4.90
C ALA A 353 -0.47 -15.28 -4.06
N PHE A 354 -0.55 -15.49 -2.74
CA PHE A 354 0.62 -15.63 -1.88
C PHE A 354 1.47 -16.84 -2.30
N TYR A 355 0.83 -18.00 -2.48
CA TYR A 355 1.52 -19.20 -2.92
C TYR A 355 2.11 -19.05 -4.31
N GLU A 356 1.32 -18.59 -5.29
CA GLU A 356 1.77 -18.43 -6.69
C GLU A 356 2.91 -17.40 -6.82
N LEU A 357 2.82 -16.24 -6.16
CA LEU A 357 3.82 -15.17 -6.27
C LEU A 357 5.07 -15.41 -5.42
N LEU A 358 4.95 -15.96 -4.20
CA LEU A 358 6.02 -15.95 -3.21
C LEU A 358 6.60 -17.34 -2.89
N VAL A 359 5.78 -18.40 -2.98
CA VAL A 359 6.18 -19.77 -2.63
C VAL A 359 6.65 -20.54 -3.87
N PHE A 360 5.81 -20.62 -4.90
CA PHE A 360 6.15 -21.27 -6.18
C PHE A 360 7.03 -20.31 -7.01
N GLY A 361 6.53 -19.11 -7.28
CA GLY A 361 7.17 -18.09 -8.09
C GLY A 361 6.75 -18.18 -9.56
N PRO A 362 7.11 -17.18 -10.40
CA PRO A 362 6.52 -16.99 -11.74
C PRO A 362 6.85 -18.07 -12.79
N HIS A 363 7.65 -19.09 -12.45
CA HIS A 363 7.99 -20.23 -13.31
C HIS A 363 7.98 -21.52 -12.47
N SER A 364 6.81 -22.09 -12.27
CA SER A 364 6.58 -23.46 -11.77
C SER A 364 5.56 -24.12 -12.68
#